data_AF-B7QK66-F1
#
_entry.id   AF-B7QK66-F1
#
_cell.length_a   1.000
_cell.length_b   1.000
_cell.length_c   1.000
_cell.angle_alpha   90.00
_cell.angle_beta   90.00
_cell.angle_gamma   90.00
#
_symmetry.space_group_name_H-M   'P 1'
#
loop_
_entity.id
_entity.type
_entity.pdbx_description
1 polymer ?
#
loop_
_entity_poly.entity_id
_entity_poly.type
_entity_poly.pdbx_seq_one_letter_code
_entity_poly.pdbx_strand_id
1 'polypeptide(L)'
;MPSTIKELFCVGRVPGFIDVLEFQDYSEASLKPHMPADTTEEVVVMLYTSGTTGLPKAVQVSHKAYVSCYRTLMASGLFLEDDAILAWNPFTHASGFVIDTICVCLGATVIVTEPSLSCTDFLETLSTHQISVIFASSERLREILNEARTNNHPAVGLKKIIVGGTALAESLGTELCKFFGVNSFVNFYGLTEAFPLVSCTPPGKISMDNVGVPCAGTKVKTPGGLEALYSIFVLIEAN
;
A
#
# COMPACT_ATOMS: atom_id res chain seq x y z
N MET A 1 -0.41 -34.57 0.64
CA MET A 1 -1.09 -33.25 0.57
C MET A 1 -2.59 -33.47 0.65
N PRO A 2 -3.36 -32.51 1.19
CA PRO A 2 -4.82 -32.53 1.07
C PRO A 2 -5.24 -32.69 -0.40
N SER A 3 -6.30 -33.45 -0.68
CA SER A 3 -6.80 -33.72 -2.04
C SER A 3 -7.32 -32.47 -2.77
N THR A 4 -7.39 -31.33 -2.08
CA THR A 4 -7.84 -30.05 -2.61
C THR A 4 -6.71 -29.19 -3.19
N ILE A 5 -5.44 -29.51 -2.89
CA ILE A 5 -4.29 -28.78 -3.43
C ILE A 5 -3.98 -29.33 -4.82
N LYS A 6 -4.14 -28.47 -5.84
CA LYS A 6 -3.86 -28.83 -7.24
C LYS A 6 -2.39 -28.63 -7.60
N GLU A 7 -1.82 -27.50 -7.17
CA GLU A 7 -0.48 -27.06 -7.52
C GLU A 7 0.14 -26.33 -6.33
N LEU A 8 1.47 -26.32 -6.28
CA LEU A 8 2.26 -25.58 -5.31
C LEU A 8 3.30 -24.76 -6.04
N PHE A 9 3.54 -23.55 -5.54
CA PHE A 9 4.44 -22.58 -6.16
C PHE A 9 5.57 -22.22 -5.20
N CYS A 10 6.78 -22.00 -5.72
CA CYS A 10 7.92 -21.51 -4.95
C CYS A 10 8.78 -20.56 -5.80
N VAL A 11 9.64 -19.79 -5.15
CA VAL A 11 10.75 -19.10 -5.84
C VAL A 11 11.95 -20.04 -5.84
N GLY A 12 12.45 -20.38 -7.03
CA GLY A 12 13.54 -21.34 -7.22
C GLY A 12 13.06 -22.78 -7.38
N ARG A 13 13.99 -23.72 -7.53
CA ARG A 13 13.69 -25.12 -7.86
C ARG A 13 13.52 -26.00 -6.62
N VAL A 14 12.27 -26.32 -6.29
CA VAL A 14 11.92 -27.27 -5.21
C VAL A 14 11.14 -28.46 -5.79
N PRO A 15 11.55 -29.72 -5.54
CA PRO A 15 10.82 -30.89 -6.06
C PRO A 15 9.34 -30.89 -5.66
N GLY A 16 8.45 -31.00 -6.64
CA GLY A 16 6.99 -31.00 -6.44
C GLY A 16 6.35 -29.61 -6.37
N PHE A 17 7.12 -28.55 -6.60
CA PHE A 17 6.64 -27.17 -6.74
C PHE A 17 6.93 -26.64 -8.14
N ILE A 18 6.10 -25.72 -8.61
CA ILE A 18 6.30 -24.93 -9.82
C ILE A 18 7.13 -23.70 -9.42
N ASP A 19 8.27 -23.50 -10.08
CA ASP A 19 9.08 -22.29 -9.88
C ASP A 19 8.37 -21.10 -10.52
N VAL A 20 7.96 -20.11 -9.71
CA VAL A 20 7.25 -18.93 -10.22
C VAL A 20 8.11 -18.09 -11.17
N LEU A 21 9.43 -18.26 -11.15
CA LEU A 21 10.32 -17.59 -12.10
C LEU A 21 10.11 -18.11 -13.53
N GLU A 22 9.56 -19.30 -13.73
CA GLU A 22 9.19 -19.78 -15.07
C GLU A 22 8.11 -18.90 -15.71
N PHE A 23 7.32 -18.16 -14.91
CA PHE A 23 6.30 -17.25 -15.42
C PHE A 23 6.87 -16.07 -16.20
N GLN A 24 8.14 -15.70 -15.96
CA GLN A 24 8.78 -14.61 -16.69
C GLN A 24 9.01 -14.94 -18.17
N ASP A 25 9.04 -16.23 -18.52
CA ASP A 25 9.27 -16.69 -19.89
C ASP A 25 7.96 -16.76 -20.70
N TYR A 26 6.80 -16.52 -20.06
CA TYR A 26 5.52 -16.50 -20.74
C TYR A 26 5.36 -15.19 -21.51
N SER A 27 5.05 -15.30 -22.80
CA SER A 27 4.64 -14.15 -23.59
C SER A 27 3.28 -13.65 -23.13
N GLU A 28 3.09 -12.33 -23.03
CA GLU A 28 1.76 -11.73 -22.80
C GLU A 28 0.71 -12.24 -23.80
N ALA A 29 1.10 -12.50 -25.05
CA ALA A 29 0.22 -13.05 -26.08
C ALA A 29 -0.29 -14.48 -25.77
N SER A 30 0.39 -15.20 -24.87
CA SER A 30 -0.02 -16.53 -24.41
C SER A 30 -1.01 -16.47 -23.24
N LEU A 31 -1.11 -15.30 -22.57
CA LEU A 31 -2.04 -15.10 -21.46
C LEU A 31 -3.45 -14.92 -22.01
N LYS A 32 -4.40 -15.66 -21.42
CA LYS A 32 -5.82 -15.50 -21.71
C LYS A 32 -6.45 -14.68 -20.58
N PRO A 33 -7.11 -13.55 -20.89
CA PRO A 33 -7.87 -12.82 -19.88
C PRO A 33 -8.87 -13.75 -19.22
N HIS A 34 -8.83 -13.81 -17.90
CA HIS A 34 -9.83 -14.52 -17.12
C HIS A 34 -10.97 -13.54 -16.80
N MET A 35 -12.17 -13.87 -17.26
CA MET A 35 -13.39 -13.14 -16.92
C MET A 35 -14.09 -13.89 -15.79
N PRO A 36 -14.24 -13.27 -14.59
CA PRO A 36 -14.93 -13.92 -13.48
C PRO A 36 -16.35 -14.32 -13.88
N ALA A 37 -16.73 -15.56 -13.59
CA ALA A 37 -18.07 -16.07 -13.83
C ALA A 37 -19.09 -15.41 -12.89
N ASP A 38 -18.65 -15.11 -11.66
CA ASP A 38 -19.40 -14.29 -10.72
C ASP A 38 -18.50 -13.19 -10.15
N THR A 39 -18.67 -11.97 -10.69
CA THR A 39 -17.89 -10.82 -10.22
C THR A 39 -18.08 -10.48 -8.74
N THR A 40 -19.16 -10.92 -8.07
CA THR A 40 -19.43 -10.54 -6.67
C THR A 40 -18.70 -11.42 -5.67
N GLU A 41 -18.64 -12.73 -5.92
CA GLU A 41 -18.12 -13.72 -4.97
C GLU A 41 -16.79 -14.35 -5.41
N GLU A 42 -16.46 -14.32 -6.71
CA GLU A 42 -15.26 -14.99 -7.20
C GLU A 42 -13.99 -14.30 -6.71
N VAL A 43 -13.17 -15.05 -5.99
CA VAL A 43 -11.90 -14.59 -5.39
C VAL A 43 -10.84 -14.45 -6.48
N VAL A 44 -10.29 -13.25 -6.60
CA VAL A 44 -9.24 -12.92 -7.58
C VAL A 44 -7.89 -12.59 -6.94
N VAL A 45 -7.89 -12.26 -5.64
CA VAL A 45 -6.67 -11.96 -4.88
C VAL A 45 -6.75 -12.63 -3.51
N MET A 46 -5.61 -13.16 -3.06
CA MET A 46 -5.42 -13.63 -1.69
C MET A 46 -4.18 -12.99 -1.09
N LEU A 47 -4.33 -12.33 0.05
CA LEU A 47 -3.24 -11.75 0.82
C LEU A 47 -3.19 -12.41 2.20
N TYR A 48 -2.01 -12.86 2.61
CA TYR A 48 -1.85 -13.52 3.91
C TYR A 48 -1.47 -12.51 4.98
N THR A 49 -2.13 -12.57 6.13
CA THR A 49 -1.81 -11.78 7.32
C THR A 49 -1.33 -12.69 8.44
N SER A 50 -0.54 -12.16 9.38
CA SER A 50 0.12 -12.96 10.45
C SER A 50 -0.87 -13.74 11.34
N GLY A 51 -2.12 -13.28 11.45
CA GLY A 51 -3.18 -13.93 12.21
C GLY A 51 -2.93 -13.87 13.73
N THR A 52 -3.93 -13.44 14.51
CA THR A 52 -3.82 -13.39 15.98
C THR A 52 -3.63 -14.76 16.65
N THR A 53 -3.93 -15.85 15.93
CA THR A 53 -3.86 -17.23 16.42
C THR A 53 -2.55 -17.95 16.05
N GLY A 54 -1.54 -17.23 15.53
CA GLY A 54 -0.20 -17.75 15.22
C GLY A 54 -0.05 -18.44 13.86
N LEU A 55 -1.16 -18.76 13.17
CA LEU A 55 -1.14 -19.24 11.79
C LEU A 55 -1.60 -18.12 10.84
N PRO A 56 -0.89 -17.90 9.72
CA PRO A 56 -1.31 -16.93 8.73
C PRO A 56 -2.72 -17.20 8.20
N LYS A 57 -3.51 -16.15 8.05
CA LYS A 57 -4.88 -16.22 7.49
C LYS A 57 -4.90 -15.56 6.12
N ALA A 58 -5.54 -16.22 5.15
CA ALA A 58 -5.75 -15.65 3.83
C ALA A 58 -6.96 -14.72 3.85
N VAL A 59 -6.74 -13.44 3.55
CA VAL A 59 -7.79 -12.50 3.19
C VAL A 59 -8.15 -12.77 1.74
N GLN A 60 -9.37 -13.24 1.50
CA GLN A 60 -9.90 -13.49 0.17
C GLN A 60 -10.60 -12.24 -0.33
N VAL A 61 -10.25 -11.82 -1.54
CA VAL A 61 -10.76 -10.59 -2.15
C VAL A 61 -11.46 -10.95 -3.45
N SER A 62 -12.76 -10.67 -3.51
CA SER A 62 -13.53 -10.90 -4.73
C SER A 62 -13.25 -9.86 -5.80
N HIS A 63 -13.58 -10.17 -7.04
CA HIS A 63 -13.43 -9.22 -8.15
C HIS A 63 -14.16 -7.89 -7.88
N LYS A 64 -15.38 -7.93 -7.33
CA LYS A 64 -16.14 -6.74 -6.93
C LYS A 64 -15.40 -5.92 -5.87
N ALA A 65 -14.82 -6.57 -4.86
CA ALA A 65 -14.03 -5.87 -3.83
C ALA A 65 -12.81 -5.19 -4.45
N TYR A 66 -12.11 -5.87 -5.35
CA TYR A 66 -10.96 -5.33 -6.08
C TYR A 66 -11.34 -4.09 -6.92
N VAL A 67 -12.38 -4.18 -7.74
CA VAL A 67 -12.86 -3.06 -8.57
C VAL A 67 -13.43 -1.92 -7.72
N SER A 68 -14.07 -2.22 -6.58
CA SER A 68 -14.55 -1.20 -5.66
C SER A 68 -13.39 -0.41 -5.07
N CYS A 69 -12.35 -1.10 -4.60
CA CYS A 69 -11.13 -0.49 -4.10
C CYS A 69 -10.48 0.43 -5.15
N TYR A 70 -10.35 -0.07 -6.39
CA TYR A 70 -9.85 0.72 -7.52
C TYR A 70 -10.59 2.05 -7.63
N ARG A 71 -11.93 2.00 -7.72
CA ARG A 71 -12.77 3.20 -7.83
C ARG A 71 -12.64 4.13 -6.62
N THR A 72 -12.53 3.59 -5.42
CA THR A 72 -12.34 4.37 -4.20
C THR A 72 -11.00 5.10 -4.19
N LEU A 73 -9.91 4.43 -4.58
CA LEU A 73 -8.58 5.03 -4.70
C LEU A 73 -8.52 6.09 -5.80
N MET A 74 -9.11 5.83 -6.97
CA MET A 74 -9.27 6.83 -8.04
C MET A 74 -9.98 8.09 -7.53
N ALA A 75 -11.10 7.92 -6.82
CA ALA A 75 -11.89 9.04 -6.30
C ALA A 75 -11.21 9.80 -5.16
N SER A 76 -10.21 9.21 -4.49
CA SER A 76 -9.51 9.82 -3.35
C SER A 76 -8.53 10.92 -3.75
N GLY A 77 -8.03 10.91 -4.99
CA GLY A 77 -6.97 11.82 -5.44
C GLY A 77 -5.60 11.60 -4.76
N LEU A 78 -5.41 10.45 -4.11
CA LEU A 78 -4.15 10.10 -3.46
C LEU A 78 -3.01 9.88 -4.46
N PHE A 79 -3.34 9.38 -5.65
CA PHE A 79 -2.41 9.12 -6.75
C PHE A 79 -2.99 9.70 -8.03
N LEU A 80 -2.14 10.28 -8.86
CA LEU A 80 -2.50 10.90 -10.14
C LEU A 80 -1.69 10.27 -11.28
N GLU A 81 -2.18 10.40 -12.51
CA GLU A 81 -1.51 9.90 -13.72
C GLU A 81 -0.10 10.50 -13.91
N ASP A 82 0.13 11.75 -13.48
CA ASP A 82 1.41 12.44 -13.58
C ASP A 82 2.36 12.19 -12.38
N ASP A 83 1.99 11.27 -11.47
CA ASP A 83 2.85 10.89 -10.35
C ASP A 83 3.91 9.86 -10.77
N ALA A 84 5.06 9.96 -10.10
CA ALA A 84 6.10 8.93 -10.06
C ALA A 84 6.12 8.34 -8.63
N ILE A 85 5.78 7.05 -8.50
CA ILE A 85 5.61 6.36 -7.22
C ILE A 85 6.78 5.42 -6.99
N LEU A 86 7.33 5.44 -5.77
CA LEU A 86 8.27 4.40 -5.32
C LEU A 86 7.51 3.18 -4.77
N ALA A 87 7.51 2.09 -5.54
CA ALA A 87 6.97 0.78 -5.19
C ALA A 87 8.02 -0.05 -4.44
N TRP A 88 8.19 0.27 -3.17
CA TRP A 88 9.16 -0.37 -2.26
C TRP A 88 8.50 -1.15 -1.12
N ASN A 89 7.17 -1.16 -1.03
CA ASN A 89 6.49 -1.99 -0.04
C ASN A 89 6.48 -3.45 -0.55
N PRO A 90 6.56 -4.46 0.34
CA PRO A 90 6.52 -5.83 -0.12
C PRO A 90 5.21 -6.14 -0.86
N PHE A 91 5.28 -6.73 -2.06
CA PHE A 91 4.10 -7.17 -2.83
C PHE A 91 3.25 -8.21 -2.10
N THR A 92 3.78 -8.86 -1.07
CA THR A 92 3.00 -9.77 -0.21
C THR A 92 2.02 -9.04 0.71
N HIS A 93 2.13 -7.70 0.84
CA HIS A 93 1.23 -6.86 1.60
C HIS A 93 0.31 -6.06 0.67
N ALA A 94 -0.87 -5.69 1.17
CA ALA A 94 -1.81 -4.88 0.40
C ALA A 94 -1.23 -3.51 0.00
N SER A 95 -0.34 -2.95 0.82
CA SER A 95 0.33 -1.67 0.57
C SER A 95 1.33 -1.70 -0.59
N GLY A 96 1.90 -2.87 -0.92
CA GLY A 96 2.71 -3.05 -2.12
C GLY A 96 1.82 -3.47 -3.28
N PHE A 97 1.17 -4.64 -3.18
CA PHE A 97 0.40 -5.18 -4.29
C PHE A 97 -0.73 -4.26 -4.78
N VAL A 98 -1.62 -3.81 -3.90
CA VAL A 98 -2.82 -3.10 -4.33
C VAL A 98 -2.49 -1.69 -4.77
N ILE A 99 -1.70 -0.95 -3.98
CA ILE A 99 -1.37 0.44 -4.30
C ILE A 99 -0.58 0.52 -5.60
N ASP A 100 0.45 -0.32 -5.75
CA ASP A 100 1.34 -0.23 -6.91
C ASP A 100 0.62 -0.66 -8.20
N THR A 101 -0.18 -1.74 -8.17
CA THR A 101 -0.96 -2.18 -9.34
C THR A 101 -2.00 -1.15 -9.76
N ILE A 102 -2.66 -0.49 -8.81
CA ILE A 102 -3.61 0.57 -9.10
C ILE A 102 -2.93 1.80 -9.69
N CYS A 103 -1.73 2.16 -9.21
CA CYS A 103 -0.95 3.26 -9.78
C CYS A 103 -0.55 2.98 -11.24
N VAL A 104 -0.17 1.72 -11.56
CA VAL A 104 0.09 1.32 -12.95
C VAL A 104 -1.19 1.45 -13.81
N CYS A 105 -2.32 0.96 -13.32
CA CYS A 105 -3.61 1.07 -14.03
C CYS A 105 -4.10 2.52 -14.20
N LEU A 106 -3.70 3.41 -13.30
CA LEU A 106 -3.93 4.86 -13.36
C LEU A 106 -3.12 5.56 -14.48
N GLY A 107 -2.11 4.89 -15.05
CA GLY A 107 -1.17 5.49 -15.99
C GLY A 107 0.04 6.17 -15.32
N ALA A 108 0.15 6.07 -14.00
CA ALA A 108 1.27 6.65 -13.26
C ALA A 108 2.57 5.85 -13.47
N THR A 109 3.71 6.51 -13.27
CA THR A 109 5.02 5.85 -13.32
C THR A 109 5.30 5.16 -11.99
N VAL A 110 5.58 3.86 -12.02
CA VAL A 110 5.89 3.08 -10.81
C VAL A 110 7.32 2.53 -10.89
N ILE A 111 8.15 2.94 -9.93
CA ILE A 111 9.55 2.50 -9.81
C ILE A 111 9.63 1.43 -8.72
N VAL A 112 9.86 0.20 -9.13
CA VAL A 112 9.89 -0.96 -8.22
C VAL A 112 11.28 -1.15 -7.65
N THR A 113 11.38 -1.27 -6.34
CA THR A 113 12.63 -1.55 -5.62
C THR A 113 12.42 -2.62 -4.54
N GLU A 114 13.52 -3.16 -4.02
CA GLU A 114 13.42 -4.08 -2.88
C GLU A 114 12.94 -3.36 -1.61
N PRO A 115 12.15 -4.02 -0.73
CA PRO A 115 11.73 -3.42 0.54
C PRO A 115 12.88 -3.05 1.49
N SER A 116 14.03 -3.70 1.32
CA SER A 116 15.27 -3.47 2.07
C SER A 116 16.13 -2.32 1.52
N LEU A 117 15.62 -1.51 0.60
CA LEU A 117 16.35 -0.39 -0.03
C LEU A 117 17.10 0.45 1.03
N SER A 118 18.39 0.71 0.85
CA SER A 118 19.14 1.51 1.83
C SER A 118 18.68 2.98 1.82
N CYS A 119 19.00 3.77 2.85
CA CYS A 119 18.68 5.21 2.83
C CYS A 119 19.38 5.93 1.66
N THR A 120 20.63 5.56 1.37
CA THR A 120 21.39 6.11 0.25
C THR A 120 20.69 5.81 -1.07
N ASP A 121 20.37 4.54 -1.33
CA ASP A 121 19.72 4.12 -2.57
C ASP A 121 18.30 4.70 -2.67
N PHE A 122 17.59 4.83 -1.54
CA PHE A 122 16.29 5.50 -1.49
C PHE A 122 16.40 6.94 -1.98
N LEU A 123 17.30 7.75 -1.42
CA LEU A 123 17.47 9.16 -1.80
C LEU A 123 17.97 9.29 -3.25
N GLU A 124 18.87 8.41 -3.68
CA GLU A 124 19.32 8.36 -5.08
C GLU A 124 18.16 8.03 -6.01
N THR A 125 17.33 7.04 -5.67
CA THR A 125 16.14 6.66 -6.45
C THR A 125 15.14 7.82 -6.54
N LEU A 126 14.90 8.53 -5.43
CA LEU A 126 14.04 9.72 -5.43
C LEU A 126 14.52 10.76 -6.45
N SER A 127 15.83 11.04 -6.45
CA SER A 127 16.44 12.04 -7.34
C SER A 127 16.48 11.57 -8.79
N THR A 128 16.94 10.35 -9.04
CA THR A 128 17.15 9.80 -10.39
C THR A 128 15.83 9.65 -11.14
N HIS A 129 14.79 9.17 -10.46
CA HIS A 129 13.49 8.91 -11.09
C HIS A 129 12.45 10.00 -10.84
N GLN A 130 12.85 11.11 -10.19
CA GLN A 130 11.95 12.23 -9.88
C GLN A 130 10.67 11.78 -9.16
N ILE A 131 10.83 10.87 -8.18
CA ILE A 131 9.71 10.32 -7.42
C ILE A 131 8.92 11.47 -6.79
N SER A 132 7.61 11.50 -7.01
CA SER A 132 6.71 12.53 -6.49
C SER A 132 5.95 12.08 -5.24
N VAL A 133 5.64 10.78 -5.14
CA VAL A 133 4.83 10.20 -4.07
C VAL A 133 5.50 8.96 -3.49
N ILE A 134 5.49 8.87 -2.16
CA ILE A 134 5.84 7.64 -1.44
C ILE A 134 4.71 7.24 -0.50
N PHE A 135 4.54 5.93 -0.31
CA PHE A 135 3.67 5.36 0.72
C PHE A 135 4.47 4.43 1.64
N ALA A 136 4.47 4.69 2.94
CA ALA A 136 5.25 3.91 3.90
C ALA A 136 4.71 3.97 5.33
N SER A 137 5.20 3.08 6.19
CA SER A 137 4.95 3.16 7.63
C SER A 137 5.74 4.29 8.30
N SER A 138 5.27 4.75 9.45
CA SER A 138 5.95 5.83 10.18
C SER A 138 7.33 5.40 10.70
N GLU A 139 7.50 4.12 11.05
CA GLU A 139 8.76 3.53 11.49
C GLU A 139 9.79 3.58 10.37
N ARG A 140 9.41 3.19 9.15
CA ARG A 140 10.33 3.16 8.01
C ARG A 140 10.82 4.55 7.65
N LEU A 141 9.92 5.53 7.65
CA LEU A 141 10.28 6.93 7.39
C LEU A 141 11.18 7.51 8.48
N ARG A 142 10.98 7.09 9.75
CA ARG A 142 11.86 7.49 10.86
C ARG A 142 13.27 6.95 10.71
N GLU A 143 13.42 5.68 10.32
CA GLU A 143 14.73 5.06 10.06
C GLU A 143 15.50 5.85 9.00
N ILE A 144 14.86 6.12 7.86
CA ILE A 144 15.46 6.87 6.75
C ILE A 144 15.83 8.28 7.17
N LEU A 145 14.93 8.99 7.86
CA LEU A 145 15.20 10.35 8.33
C LEU A 145 16.40 10.40 9.28
N ASN A 146 16.50 9.43 10.19
CA ASN A 146 17.61 9.35 11.14
C ASN A 146 18.94 9.06 10.43
N GLU A 147 18.96 8.09 9.52
CA GLU A 147 20.15 7.73 8.74
C GLU A 147 20.59 8.89 7.84
N ALA A 148 19.63 9.54 7.17
CA ALA A 148 19.89 10.70 6.30
C ALA A 148 20.55 11.84 7.08
N ARG A 149 20.08 12.12 8.30
CA ARG A 149 20.68 13.14 9.18
C ARG A 149 22.06 12.76 9.67
N THR A 150 22.25 11.52 10.15
CA THR A 150 23.55 11.05 10.65
C THR A 150 24.63 11.13 9.57
N ASN A 151 24.28 10.79 8.33
CA ASN A 151 25.21 10.79 7.20
C ASN A 151 25.23 12.12 6.42
N ASN A 152 24.51 13.16 6.87
CA ASN A 152 24.39 14.47 6.21
C ASN A 152 23.98 14.41 4.73
N HIS A 153 23.06 13.50 4.38
CA HIS A 153 22.55 13.43 3.02
C HIS A 153 21.73 14.70 2.68
N PRO A 154 21.81 15.17 1.42
CA PRO A 154 20.97 16.28 0.97
C PRO A 154 19.50 15.86 0.94
N ALA A 155 18.63 16.82 1.22
CA ALA A 155 17.19 16.66 1.02
C ALA A 155 16.87 16.46 -0.47
N VAL A 156 16.01 15.50 -0.76
CA VAL A 156 15.38 15.33 -2.09
C VAL A 156 13.90 15.64 -1.95
N GLY A 157 13.37 16.51 -2.82
CA GLY A 157 11.99 16.98 -2.71
C GLY A 157 10.97 15.90 -3.07
N LEU A 158 9.85 15.86 -2.33
CA LEU A 158 8.67 15.05 -2.65
C LEU A 158 7.45 15.96 -2.78
N LYS A 159 6.51 15.63 -3.68
CA LYS A 159 5.21 16.31 -3.72
C LYS A 159 4.34 15.85 -2.54
N LYS A 160 4.36 14.55 -2.25
CA LYS A 160 3.42 13.91 -1.31
C LYS A 160 4.07 12.78 -0.54
N ILE A 161 3.81 12.73 0.76
CA ILE A 161 4.08 11.56 1.60
C ILE A 161 2.73 11.03 2.08
N ILE A 162 2.51 9.73 1.89
CA ILE A 162 1.38 9.02 2.46
C ILE A 162 1.94 8.10 3.56
N VAL A 163 1.38 8.20 4.76
CA VAL A 163 1.72 7.30 5.88
C VAL A 163 0.54 6.41 6.18
N GLY A 164 0.77 5.12 6.37
CA GLY A 164 -0.30 4.21 6.77
C GLY A 164 0.20 2.91 7.37
N GLY A 165 -0.73 2.15 7.94
CA GLY A 165 -0.44 0.87 8.62
C GLY A 165 0.08 1.02 10.05
N THR A 166 0.56 2.19 10.45
CA THR A 166 1.03 2.48 11.82
C THR A 166 0.63 3.87 12.28
N ALA A 167 0.68 4.09 13.60
CA ALA A 167 0.40 5.40 14.17
C ALA A 167 1.50 6.39 13.80
N LEU A 168 1.11 7.64 13.54
CA LEU A 168 2.02 8.73 13.23
C LEU A 168 2.13 9.67 14.43
N ALA A 169 3.37 9.92 14.89
CA ALA A 169 3.64 11.02 15.81
C ALA A 169 3.76 12.34 15.02
N GLU A 170 3.06 13.38 15.47
CA GLU A 170 3.06 14.71 14.84
C GLU A 170 4.49 15.29 14.71
N SER A 171 5.34 15.05 15.71
CA SER A 171 6.74 15.46 15.66
C SER A 171 7.48 14.84 14.47
N LEU A 172 7.31 13.54 14.23
CA LEU A 172 7.92 12.87 13.09
C LEU A 172 7.38 13.43 11.77
N GLY A 173 6.06 13.60 11.64
CA GLY A 173 5.46 14.16 10.43
C GLY A 173 6.00 15.56 10.10
N THR A 174 6.19 16.40 11.12
CA THR A 174 6.75 17.75 10.99
C THR A 174 8.19 17.70 10.48
N GLU A 175 9.00 16.80 11.03
CA GLU A 175 10.38 16.62 10.61
C GLU A 175 10.49 16.09 9.17
N LEU A 176 9.62 15.16 8.79
CA LEU A 176 9.56 14.62 7.43
C LEU A 176 9.13 15.70 6.42
N CYS A 177 8.10 16.49 6.73
CA CYS A 177 7.68 17.61 5.88
C CYS A 177 8.83 18.59 5.65
N LYS A 178 9.56 18.93 6.72
CA LYS A 178 10.72 19.84 6.63
C LYS A 178 11.87 19.23 5.83
N PHE A 179 12.19 17.96 6.05
CA PHE A 179 13.31 17.29 5.39
C PHE A 179 13.05 17.08 3.89
N PHE A 180 11.86 16.63 3.50
CA PHE A 180 11.50 16.35 2.10
C PHE A 180 10.83 17.53 1.38
N GLY A 181 10.65 18.69 2.05
CA GLY A 181 10.00 19.86 1.45
C GLY A 181 8.54 19.64 1.03
N VAL A 182 7.83 18.77 1.73
CA VAL A 182 6.51 18.26 1.33
C VAL A 182 5.40 19.22 1.73
N ASN A 183 4.48 19.48 0.80
CA ASN A 183 3.28 20.30 1.04
C ASN A 183 1.99 19.47 1.17
N SER A 184 2.05 18.16 0.92
CA SER A 184 0.95 17.22 1.08
C SER A 184 1.39 16.01 1.91
N PHE A 185 0.93 15.93 3.15
CA PHE A 185 1.23 14.83 4.06
C PHE A 185 -0.08 14.16 4.47
N VAL A 186 -0.29 12.95 3.97
CA VAL A 186 -1.55 12.23 4.11
C VAL A 186 -1.42 11.11 5.12
N ASN A 187 -2.40 11.02 6.02
CA ASN A 187 -2.58 9.86 6.88
C ASN A 187 -3.62 8.92 6.24
N PHE A 188 -3.21 7.67 6.00
CA PHE A 188 -3.98 6.60 5.37
C PHE A 188 -4.29 5.55 6.43
N TYR A 189 -5.58 5.31 6.65
CA TYR A 189 -6.04 4.21 7.49
C TYR A 189 -6.65 3.10 6.64
N GLY A 190 -6.23 1.89 6.93
CA GLY A 190 -6.55 0.74 6.13
C GLY A 190 -6.13 -0.57 6.77
N LEU A 191 -6.73 -1.65 6.27
CA LEU A 191 -6.49 -3.02 6.71
C LEU A 191 -6.54 -3.91 5.47
N THR A 192 -5.77 -5.01 5.47
CA THR A 192 -5.80 -5.99 4.37
C THR A 192 -7.22 -6.51 4.14
N GLU A 193 -7.96 -6.76 5.22
CA GLU A 193 -9.35 -7.23 5.27
C GLU A 193 -10.37 -6.27 4.65
N ALA A 194 -10.05 -4.97 4.58
CA ALA A 194 -10.88 -3.94 3.95
C ALA A 194 -10.41 -3.57 2.53
N PHE A 195 -9.27 -4.11 2.10
CA PHE A 195 -8.68 -4.02 0.76
C PHE A 195 -8.55 -2.60 0.16
N PRO A 196 -7.44 -1.90 0.42
CA PRO A 196 -6.90 -1.66 1.75
C PRO A 196 -7.40 -0.34 2.34
N LEU A 197 -7.93 0.58 1.53
CA LEU A 197 -8.26 1.95 1.96
C LEU A 197 -9.62 2.03 2.65
N VAL A 198 -9.63 2.50 3.89
CA VAL A 198 -10.86 2.76 4.66
C VAL A 198 -11.12 4.26 4.77
N SER A 199 -10.14 5.02 5.25
CA SER A 199 -10.21 6.47 5.38
C SER A 199 -8.85 7.11 5.11
N CYS A 200 -8.85 8.36 4.66
CA CYS A 200 -7.63 9.13 4.55
C CYS A 200 -7.90 10.62 4.74
N THR A 201 -6.85 11.35 5.13
CA THR A 201 -6.89 12.82 5.12
C THR A 201 -6.84 13.34 3.67
N PRO A 202 -7.40 14.52 3.37
CA PRO A 202 -7.38 15.05 2.01
C PRO A 202 -5.95 15.29 1.48
N PRO A 203 -5.63 14.94 0.22
CA PRO A 203 -4.37 15.32 -0.42
C PRO A 203 -4.29 16.85 -0.60
N GLY A 204 -3.07 17.37 -0.76
CA GLY A 204 -2.79 18.81 -0.87
C GLY A 204 -2.79 19.57 0.46
N LYS A 205 -2.87 18.84 1.59
CA LYS A 205 -2.76 19.37 2.94
C LYS A 205 -1.76 18.55 3.73
N ILE A 206 -1.24 19.15 4.79
CA ILE A 206 -0.47 18.44 5.82
C ILE A 206 -1.43 18.07 6.94
N SER A 207 -1.55 16.78 7.24
CA SER A 207 -2.42 16.28 8.32
C SER A 207 -1.70 15.20 9.11
N MET A 208 -1.64 15.36 10.44
CA MET A 208 -0.84 14.51 11.31
C MET A 208 -1.57 14.01 12.56
N ASP A 209 -2.76 14.54 12.82
CA ASP A 209 -3.51 14.36 14.05
C ASP A 209 -4.76 13.48 13.86
N ASN A 210 -5.09 13.06 12.63
CA ASN A 210 -6.26 12.22 12.37
C ASN A 210 -6.06 11.36 11.12
N VAL A 211 -6.96 10.40 10.87
CA VAL A 211 -6.96 9.50 9.71
C VAL A 211 -7.98 9.91 8.63
N GLY A 212 -8.50 11.13 8.74
CA GLY A 212 -9.48 11.72 7.84
C GLY A 212 -10.88 11.15 7.97
N VAL A 213 -11.58 11.11 6.83
CA VAL A 213 -12.98 10.68 6.72
C VAL A 213 -13.07 9.39 5.90
N PRO A 214 -14.13 8.58 6.10
CA PRO A 214 -14.35 7.39 5.28
C PRO A 214 -14.32 7.73 3.79
N CYS A 215 -13.60 6.92 3.02
CA CYS A 215 -13.52 7.10 1.58
C CYS A 215 -14.84 6.72 0.88
N ALA A 216 -14.96 7.11 -0.39
CA ALA A 216 -16.16 6.81 -1.18
C ALA A 216 -16.46 5.30 -1.18
N GLY A 217 -17.72 4.94 -0.90
CA GLY A 217 -18.15 3.55 -0.81
C GLY A 217 -17.90 2.88 0.54
N THR A 218 -17.24 3.56 1.48
CA THR A 218 -16.91 3.02 2.80
C THR A 218 -17.81 3.61 3.89
N LYS A 219 -18.27 2.76 4.81
CA LYS A 219 -18.95 3.18 6.04
C LYS A 219 -18.12 2.72 7.24
N VAL A 220 -17.89 3.63 8.18
CA VAL A 220 -17.20 3.34 9.43
C VAL A 220 -18.19 3.49 10.57
N LYS A 221 -18.26 2.48 11.43
CA LYS A 221 -19.09 2.47 12.63
C LYS A 221 -18.19 2.33 13.86
N THR A 222 -18.43 3.16 14.86
CA THR A 222 -17.77 3.02 16.17
C THR A 222 -18.67 2.27 17.17
N PRO A 223 -18.09 1.67 18.23
CA PRO A 223 -18.85 0.96 19.26
C PRO A 223 -19.99 1.78 19.89
N GLY A 224 -19.89 3.11 19.91
CA GLY A 224 -20.92 4.03 20.41
C GLY A 224 -22.08 4.34 19.45
N GLY A 225 -22.15 3.71 18.28
CA GLY A 225 -23.26 3.90 17.33
C GLY A 225 -23.24 5.20 16.52
N LEU A 226 -22.20 6.05 16.68
CA LEU A 226 -21.95 7.17 15.78
C LEU A 226 -21.50 6.61 14.42
N GLU A 227 -22.39 6.70 13.42
CA GLU A 227 -21.99 6.73 12.01
C GLU A 227 -21.28 8.07 11.79
N ALA A 228 -19.95 8.03 11.72
CA ALA A 228 -19.17 9.25 11.63
C ALA A 228 -19.20 9.79 10.20
N LEU A 229 -19.88 10.91 10.00
CA LEU A 229 -19.64 11.79 8.87
C LEU A 229 -18.45 12.74 9.09
N TYR A 230 -17.90 12.85 10.30
CA TYR A 230 -16.73 13.68 10.57
C TYR A 230 -15.88 13.12 11.72
N SER A 231 -14.56 13.04 11.47
CA SER A 231 -13.42 12.96 12.40
C SER A 231 -13.50 11.91 13.52
N ILE A 232 -12.89 10.72 13.32
CA ILE A 232 -12.67 9.75 14.40
C ILE A 232 -11.26 9.15 14.35
N PHE A 233 -10.61 9.10 15.53
CA PHE A 233 -9.47 8.25 15.83
C PHE A 233 -9.95 6.80 16.00
N VAL A 234 -9.46 5.87 15.19
CA VAL A 234 -9.75 4.45 15.38
C VAL A 234 -8.75 3.88 16.39
N LEU A 235 -9.21 3.63 17.62
CA LEU A 235 -8.51 2.77 18.57
C LEU A 235 -8.68 1.31 18.11
N ILE A 236 -7.57 0.66 17.77
CA ILE A 236 -7.54 -0.78 17.49
C ILE A 236 -7.42 -1.48 18.84
N GLU A 237 -8.51 -2.02 19.36
CA GLU A 237 -8.42 -3.10 20.35
C GLU A 237 -8.21 -4.41 19.58
N ALA A 238 -7.01 -4.97 19.72
CA ALA A 238 -6.73 -6.33 19.31
C ALA A 238 -7.43 -7.27 20.31
N ASN A 239 -8.43 -8.01 19.86
CA ASN A 239 -8.94 -9.19 20.57
C ASN A 239 -8.03 -10.39 20.35
#